data_AF-A0ABC8SSE9-F1
#
_entry.id   AF-A0ABC8SSE9-F1
#
_cell.length_a   1.000
_cell.length_b   1.000
_cell.length_c   1.000
_cell.angle_alpha   90.00
_cell.angle_beta   90.00
_cell.angle_gamma   90.00
#
_symmetry.space_group_name_H-M   'P 1'
#
loop_
_entity.id
_entity.type
_entity.pdbx_description
1 polymer ?
#
loop_
_entity_poly.entity_id
_entity_poly.type
_entity_poly.pdbx_seq_one_letter_code
_entity_poly.pdbx_strand_id
1 'polypeptide(L)'
;MEYDKKPNPPTKPASVKDSPENTTNTIPNYNLKTVRLKYVKLGYHYLITNTMYLLLIPLAGVLSLHLSTLSVKDILQLWNHLNFNVSQLIVCLQLIIFIATLYFASHPRKVYLVNFACFKPDPTLMCSREDVIDRCRQVGSFTEESLAFKRKILEKSGFGQKTYFPPSIMKIPQNRSWMEARKEAKMVMFGAIDELLAKTGIKTQDIGILV
;
A
#
# COMPACT_ATOMS: atom_id res chain seq x y z
N MET A 1 -8.62 28.04 -46.04
CA MET A 1 -9.25 28.65 -44.85
C MET A 1 -8.15 29.24 -44.01
N GLU A 2 -8.00 30.55 -44.17
CA GLU A 2 -6.92 31.39 -43.65
C GLU A 2 -7.30 31.83 -42.23
N TYR A 3 -6.49 31.46 -41.24
CA TYR A 3 -6.72 31.81 -39.84
C TYR A 3 -5.88 33.04 -39.47
N ASP A 4 -6.60 34.14 -39.24
CA ASP A 4 -6.10 35.46 -38.91
C ASP A 4 -5.62 35.55 -37.45
N LYS A 5 -4.43 36.11 -37.23
CA LYS A 5 -3.77 36.30 -35.93
C LYS A 5 -4.21 37.64 -35.33
N LYS A 6 -4.98 37.62 -34.23
CA LYS A 6 -5.25 38.82 -33.44
C LYS A 6 -4.07 39.17 -32.51
N PRO A 7 -3.63 40.44 -32.44
CA PRO A 7 -2.58 40.88 -31.52
C PRO A 7 -3.10 41.19 -30.11
N ASN A 8 -2.27 40.94 -29.09
CA ASN A 8 -2.54 41.25 -27.68
C ASN A 8 -2.39 42.76 -27.38
N PRO A 9 -3.22 43.35 -26.50
CA PRO A 9 -3.13 44.76 -26.12
C PRO A 9 -2.06 45.04 -25.04
N PRO A 10 -1.56 46.29 -24.93
CA PRO A 10 -0.39 46.66 -24.13
C PRO A 10 -0.67 46.82 -22.62
N THR A 11 0.33 46.48 -21.82
CA THR A 11 0.36 46.56 -20.35
C THR A 11 0.55 48.01 -19.88
N LYS A 12 -0.35 48.52 -19.02
CA LYS A 12 -0.17 49.79 -18.28
C LYS A 12 0.43 49.53 -16.89
N PRO A 13 1.34 50.39 -16.38
CA PRO A 13 1.86 50.28 -15.02
C PRO A 13 0.90 50.95 -14.03
N ALA A 14 0.59 50.29 -12.91
CA ALA A 14 -0.25 50.84 -11.85
C ALA A 14 0.57 51.12 -10.58
N SER A 15 0.67 52.41 -10.30
CA SER A 15 0.97 53.13 -9.06
C SER A 15 0.83 52.35 -7.74
N VAL A 16 1.91 52.39 -6.95
CA VAL A 16 1.95 52.10 -5.51
C VAL A 16 1.18 53.19 -4.74
N LYS A 17 0.33 52.79 -3.78
CA LYS A 17 -0.13 53.63 -2.66
C LYS A 17 -0.14 52.78 -1.39
N ASP A 18 0.71 53.16 -0.44
CA ASP A 18 0.78 52.62 0.91
C ASP A 18 -0.35 53.18 1.78
N SER A 19 -1.00 52.31 2.56
CA SER A 19 -1.66 52.66 3.84
C SER A 19 -1.70 51.40 4.71
N PRO A 20 -1.34 51.47 6.01
CA PRO A 20 -1.13 50.28 6.82
C PRO A 20 -2.43 49.85 7.50
N GLU A 21 -3.07 48.79 7.00
CA GLU A 21 -4.11 48.09 7.74
C GLU A 21 -3.50 46.93 8.55
N ASN A 22 -3.59 47.11 9.86
CA ASN A 22 -3.07 46.24 10.90
C ASN A 22 -3.78 44.88 10.88
N THR A 23 -3.28 43.94 10.09
CA THR A 23 -3.82 42.57 10.02
C THR A 23 -2.96 41.68 10.91
N THR A 24 -3.49 41.33 12.08
CA THR A 24 -2.91 40.30 12.94
C THR A 24 -2.95 38.95 12.21
N ASN A 25 -1.81 38.59 11.61
CA ASN A 25 -1.58 37.32 10.95
C ASN A 25 -1.61 36.18 11.98
N THR A 26 -2.81 35.75 12.35
CA THR A 26 -3.01 34.49 13.07
C THR A 26 -2.90 33.38 12.04
N ILE A 27 -1.68 32.92 11.77
CA ILE A 27 -1.42 31.76 10.90
C ILE A 27 -2.23 30.59 11.47
N PRO A 28 -3.25 30.06 10.75
CA PRO A 28 -4.01 28.94 11.26
C PRO A 28 -3.08 27.73 11.38
N ASN A 29 -3.01 27.19 12.58
CA ASN A 29 -2.04 26.14 12.94
C ASN A 29 -2.50 24.76 12.42
N TYR A 30 -2.59 24.60 11.09
CA TYR A 30 -3.06 23.38 10.43
C TYR A 30 -2.06 22.23 10.59
N ASN A 31 -0.77 22.54 10.68
CA ASN A 31 0.31 21.57 10.84
C ASN A 31 0.30 20.91 12.23
N LEU A 32 0.15 21.67 13.32
CA LEU A 32 0.10 21.09 14.67
C LEU A 32 -1.16 20.22 14.89
N LYS A 33 -2.33 20.63 14.37
CA LYS A 33 -3.55 19.80 14.46
C LYS A 33 -3.40 18.49 13.68
N THR A 34 -2.85 18.54 12.47
CA THR A 34 -2.66 17.35 11.63
C THR A 34 -1.63 16.39 12.23
N VAL A 35 -0.53 16.91 12.76
CA VAL A 35 0.51 16.14 13.44
C VAL A 35 -0.04 15.50 14.71
N ARG A 36 -0.80 16.24 15.54
CA ARG A 36 -1.48 15.69 16.72
C ARG A 36 -2.47 14.58 16.36
N LEU A 37 -3.26 14.73 15.30
CA LEU A 37 -4.19 13.67 14.84
C LEU A 37 -3.47 12.41 14.37
N LYS A 38 -2.30 12.53 13.71
CA LYS A 38 -1.47 11.38 13.34
C LYS A 38 -0.97 10.61 14.56
N TYR A 39 -0.45 11.31 15.57
CA TYR A 39 0.02 10.67 16.81
C TYR A 39 -1.12 10.12 17.67
N VAL A 40 -2.28 10.79 17.70
CA VAL A 40 -3.48 10.27 18.36
C VAL A 40 -3.97 9.00 17.67
N LYS A 41 -4.02 8.97 16.34
CA LYS A 41 -4.42 7.77 15.58
C LYS A 41 -3.42 6.63 15.78
N LEU A 42 -2.12 6.92 15.80
CA LEU A 42 -1.07 5.93 16.07
C LEU A 42 -1.16 5.40 17.50
N GLY A 43 -1.34 6.28 18.49
CA GLY A 43 -1.51 5.91 19.89
C GLY A 43 -2.75 5.05 20.11
N TYR A 44 -3.88 5.42 19.51
CA TYR A 44 -5.12 4.64 19.60
C TYR A 44 -5.00 3.28 18.91
N HIS A 45 -4.34 3.23 17.73
CA HIS A 45 -4.07 1.98 17.04
C HIS A 45 -3.15 1.07 17.89
N TYR A 46 -2.10 1.62 18.50
CA TYR A 46 -1.23 0.86 19.39
C TYR A 46 -1.94 0.37 20.65
N LEU A 47 -2.81 1.21 21.24
CA LEU A 47 -3.60 0.86 22.41
C LEU A 47 -4.58 -0.26 22.10
N ILE A 48 -5.34 -0.17 21.00
CA ILE A 48 -6.31 -1.19 20.56
C ILE A 48 -5.58 -2.50 20.22
N THR A 49 -4.53 -2.43 19.40
CA THR A 49 -3.79 -3.62 18.95
C THR A 49 -3.16 -4.37 20.13
N ASN A 50 -2.75 -3.67 21.19
CA ASN A 50 -2.13 -4.27 22.38
C ASN A 50 -3.05 -4.29 23.62
N THR A 51 -4.36 -4.04 23.47
CA THR A 51 -5.28 -3.95 24.62
C THR A 51 -5.28 -5.24 25.45
N MET A 52 -5.19 -6.38 24.77
CA MET A 52 -5.10 -7.69 25.43
C MET A 52 -3.90 -7.73 26.38
N TYR A 53 -2.70 -7.36 25.93
CA TYR A 53 -1.50 -7.34 26.77
C TYR A 53 -1.58 -6.32 27.89
N LEU A 54 -2.10 -5.12 27.61
CA LEU A 54 -2.27 -4.04 28.61
C LEU A 54 -3.16 -4.48 29.78
N LEU A 55 -4.16 -5.34 29.52
CA LEU A 55 -5.09 -5.85 30.53
C LEU A 55 -4.58 -7.15 31.18
N LEU A 56 -3.95 -8.04 30.39
CA LEU A 56 -3.47 -9.33 30.88
C LEU A 56 -2.27 -9.21 31.83
N ILE A 57 -1.36 -8.27 31.60
CA ILE A 57 -0.15 -8.09 32.42
C ILE A 57 -0.49 -7.69 33.87
N PRO A 58 -1.30 -6.65 34.13
CA PRO A 58 -1.72 -6.31 35.49
C PRO A 58 -2.56 -7.42 36.12
N LEU A 59 -3.44 -8.07 35.36
CA LEU A 59 -4.23 -9.19 35.85
C LEU A 59 -3.33 -10.36 36.30
N ALA A 60 -2.33 -10.71 35.50
CA ALA A 60 -1.34 -11.72 35.83
C ALA A 60 -0.50 -11.33 37.06
N GLY A 61 -0.15 -10.04 37.21
CA GLY A 61 0.54 -9.52 38.40
C GLY A 61 -0.28 -9.68 39.68
N VAL A 62 -1.57 -9.30 39.63
CA VAL A 62 -2.51 -9.50 40.76
C VAL A 62 -2.70 -10.99 41.07
N LEU A 63 -2.83 -11.83 40.04
CA LEU A 63 -2.93 -13.28 40.20
C LEU A 63 -1.68 -13.85 40.87
N SER A 64 -0.47 -13.44 40.45
CA SER A 64 0.79 -13.86 41.07
C SER A 64 0.92 -13.46 42.53
N LEU A 65 0.47 -12.25 42.90
CA LEU A 65 0.46 -11.80 44.29
C LEU A 65 -0.52 -12.62 45.14
N HIS A 66 -1.71 -12.94 44.60
CA HIS A 66 -2.67 -13.84 45.25
C HIS A 66 -2.19 -15.29 45.33
N LEU A 67 -1.45 -15.78 44.33
CA LEU A 67 -0.83 -17.11 44.35
C LEU A 67 0.33 -17.20 45.35
N SER A 68 1.02 -16.09 45.62
CA SER A 68 2.08 -16.04 46.63
C SER A 68 1.54 -16.09 48.06
N THR A 69 0.29 -15.69 48.27
CA THR A 69 -0.38 -15.73 49.59
C THR A 69 -1.23 -16.99 49.80
N LEU A 70 -1.34 -17.85 48.78
CA LEU A 70 -2.11 -19.09 48.81
C LEU A 70 -1.44 -20.13 49.74
N SER A 71 -2.12 -20.50 50.82
CA SER A 71 -1.69 -21.55 51.73
C SER A 71 -2.16 -22.92 51.25
N VAL A 72 -1.47 -24.00 51.66
CA VAL A 72 -1.87 -25.39 51.36
C VAL A 72 -3.30 -25.70 51.85
N LYS A 73 -3.73 -25.03 52.93
CA LYS A 73 -5.10 -25.15 53.47
C LYS A 73 -6.16 -24.56 52.53
N ASP A 74 -5.84 -23.45 51.88
CA ASP A 74 -6.74 -22.78 50.93
C ASP A 74 -6.90 -23.62 49.65
N ILE A 75 -5.82 -24.29 49.22
CA ILE A 75 -5.84 -25.23 48.09
C ILE A 75 -6.73 -26.45 48.40
N LEU A 76 -6.62 -27.00 49.61
CA LEU A 76 -7.50 -28.09 50.09
C LEU A 76 -8.96 -27.66 50.20
N GLN A 77 -9.23 -26.44 50.66
CA GLN A 77 -10.58 -25.87 50.69
C GLN A 77 -11.15 -25.65 49.30
N LEU A 78 -10.35 -25.12 48.37
CA LEU A 78 -10.75 -24.91 46.99
C LEU A 78 -11.04 -26.25 46.28
N TRP A 79 -10.19 -27.26 46.52
CA TRP A 79 -10.40 -28.62 46.02
C TRP A 79 -11.70 -29.24 46.54
N ASN A 80 -11.97 -29.11 47.85
CA ASN A 80 -13.22 -29.58 48.43
C ASN A 80 -14.43 -28.82 47.85
N HIS A 81 -14.31 -27.51 47.62
CA HIS A 81 -15.39 -26.70 47.05
C HIS A 81 -15.68 -27.04 45.58
N LEU A 82 -14.63 -27.29 44.79
CA LEU A 82 -14.70 -27.74 43.39
C LEU A 82 -15.28 -29.15 43.26
N ASN A 83 -14.89 -30.08 44.14
CA ASN A 83 -15.41 -31.45 44.14
C ASN A 83 -16.89 -31.53 44.56
N PHE A 84 -17.36 -30.65 45.44
CA PHE A 84 -18.75 -30.66 45.91
C PHE A 84 -19.72 -29.89 45.00
N ASN A 85 -19.23 -28.98 44.14
CA ASN A 85 -20.08 -28.14 43.29
C ASN A 85 -19.79 -28.33 41.79
N VAL A 86 -20.38 -29.38 41.22
CA VAL A 86 -20.37 -29.66 39.78
C VAL A 86 -20.81 -28.45 38.94
N SER A 87 -21.69 -27.61 39.50
CA SER A 87 -22.14 -26.35 38.89
C SER A 87 -21.01 -25.34 38.65
N GLN A 88 -20.08 -25.18 39.61
CA GLN A 88 -18.93 -24.27 39.46
C GLN A 88 -17.97 -24.76 38.37
N LEU A 89 -17.74 -26.07 38.28
CA LEU A 89 -16.92 -26.66 37.22
C LEU A 89 -17.51 -26.38 35.82
N ILE A 90 -18.84 -26.52 35.67
CA ILE A 90 -19.54 -26.25 34.42
C ILE A 90 -19.41 -24.78 34.02
N VAL A 91 -19.61 -23.85 34.97
CA VAL A 91 -19.48 -22.40 34.71
C VAL A 91 -18.05 -22.03 34.30
N CYS A 92 -17.04 -22.56 35.00
CA CYS A 92 -15.63 -22.33 34.63
C CYS A 92 -15.32 -22.86 33.23
N LEU A 93 -15.79 -24.04 32.87
CA LEU A 93 -15.59 -24.62 31.55
C LEU A 93 -16.26 -23.79 30.45
N GLN A 94 -17.51 -23.35 30.69
CA GLN A 94 -18.24 -22.46 29.78
C GLN A 94 -17.50 -21.14 29.58
N LEU A 95 -16.96 -20.55 30.65
CA LEU A 95 -16.19 -19.31 30.60
C LEU A 95 -14.90 -19.50 29.78
N ILE A 96 -14.18 -20.60 29.96
CA ILE A 96 -12.97 -20.90 29.18
C ILE A 96 -13.31 -21.06 27.69
N ILE A 97 -14.36 -21.81 27.35
CA ILE A 97 -14.80 -22.00 25.96
C ILE A 97 -15.21 -20.66 25.34
N PHE A 98 -15.93 -19.81 26.09
CA PHE A 98 -16.33 -18.49 25.64
C PHE A 98 -15.12 -17.58 25.36
N ILE A 99 -14.17 -17.51 26.29
CA ILE A 99 -12.94 -16.72 26.12
C ILE A 99 -12.12 -17.25 24.94
N ALA A 100 -11.97 -18.57 24.80
CA ALA A 100 -11.26 -19.18 23.68
C ALA A 100 -11.94 -18.85 22.34
N THR A 101 -13.26 -18.95 22.27
CA THR A 101 -14.03 -18.63 21.04
C THR A 101 -13.85 -17.16 20.66
N LEU A 102 -13.96 -16.24 21.62
CA LEU A 102 -13.69 -14.81 21.38
C LEU A 102 -12.26 -14.55 20.94
N TYR A 103 -11.28 -15.24 21.54
CA TYR A 103 -9.87 -15.13 21.15
C TYR A 103 -9.68 -15.56 19.69
N PHE A 104 -10.14 -16.75 19.30
CA PHE A 104 -10.00 -17.24 17.92
C PHE A 104 -10.80 -16.42 16.91
N ALA A 105 -11.98 -15.91 17.27
CA ALA A 105 -12.80 -15.07 16.39
C ALA A 105 -12.23 -13.65 16.20
N SER A 106 -11.58 -13.11 17.23
CA SER A 106 -10.96 -11.77 17.17
C SER A 106 -9.56 -11.78 16.56
N HIS A 107 -8.92 -12.95 16.44
CA HIS A 107 -7.59 -13.04 15.85
C HIS A 107 -7.65 -12.78 14.34
N PRO A 108 -6.91 -11.78 13.83
CA PRO A 108 -6.86 -11.51 12.41
C PRO A 108 -6.30 -12.74 11.69
N ARG A 109 -7.02 -13.22 10.67
CA ARG A 109 -6.56 -14.33 9.84
C ARG A 109 -5.31 -13.91 9.09
N LYS A 110 -4.24 -14.67 9.25
CA LYS A 110 -2.98 -14.42 8.54
C LYS A 110 -3.21 -14.64 7.04
N VAL A 111 -2.82 -13.65 6.23
CA VAL A 111 -2.84 -13.73 4.77
C VAL A 111 -1.44 -14.09 4.31
N TYR A 112 -1.34 -15.11 3.46
CA TYR A 112 -0.06 -15.63 2.98
C TYR A 112 0.02 -15.47 1.46
N LEU A 113 1.21 -15.13 0.98
CA LEU A 113 1.53 -15.20 -0.45
C LEU A 113 1.78 -16.67 -0.79
N VAL A 114 0.81 -17.30 -1.47
CA VAL A 114 0.93 -18.69 -1.91
C VAL A 114 1.91 -18.80 -3.07
N ASN A 115 1.79 -17.89 -4.05
CA ASN A 115 2.63 -17.92 -5.23
C ASN A 115 2.64 -16.56 -5.95
N PHE A 116 3.59 -16.38 -6.87
CA PHE A 116 3.68 -15.21 -7.74
C PHE A 116 4.17 -15.62 -9.14
N ALA A 117 3.84 -14.79 -10.12
CA ALA A 117 4.31 -14.88 -11.50
C ALA A 117 4.54 -13.48 -12.05
N CYS A 118 5.47 -13.35 -13.01
CA CYS A 118 5.80 -12.09 -13.65
C CYS A 118 5.88 -12.30 -15.15
N PHE A 119 5.05 -11.60 -15.91
CA PHE A 119 5.07 -11.70 -17.36
C PHE A 119 6.42 -11.24 -17.92
N LYS A 120 7.03 -12.10 -18.75
CA LYS A 120 8.22 -11.80 -19.53
C LYS A 120 7.83 -11.72 -21.01
N PRO A 121 7.94 -10.55 -21.66
CA PRO A 121 7.60 -10.40 -23.07
C PRO A 121 8.53 -11.19 -23.98
N ASP A 122 8.11 -11.37 -25.24
CA ASP A 122 8.94 -11.99 -26.27
C ASP A 122 10.27 -11.21 -26.45
N PRO A 123 11.42 -11.90 -26.53
CA PRO A 123 12.72 -11.28 -26.80
C PRO A 123 12.77 -10.32 -28.00
N THR A 124 11.89 -10.47 -29.00
CA THR A 124 11.81 -9.53 -30.14
C THR A 124 11.42 -8.10 -29.73
N LEU A 125 10.85 -7.94 -28.53
CA LEU A 125 10.47 -6.64 -27.97
C LEU A 125 11.59 -6.00 -27.12
N MET A 126 12.73 -6.68 -26.97
CA MET A 126 13.90 -6.09 -26.33
C MET A 126 14.46 -4.96 -27.19
N CYS A 127 14.90 -3.88 -26.54
CA CYS A 127 15.63 -2.81 -27.19
C CYS A 127 16.78 -2.32 -26.31
N SER A 128 17.84 -1.86 -26.97
CA SER A 128 18.95 -1.17 -26.33
C SER A 128 18.61 0.30 -26.07
N ARG A 129 19.43 0.97 -25.25
CA ARG A 129 19.28 2.42 -25.02
C ARG A 129 19.50 3.20 -26.32
N GLU A 130 20.40 2.71 -27.17
CA GLU A 130 20.72 3.27 -28.48
C GLU A 130 19.51 3.20 -29.40
N ASP A 131 18.83 2.04 -29.47
CA ASP A 131 17.61 1.87 -30.25
C ASP A 131 16.55 2.90 -29.85
N VAL A 132 16.36 3.13 -28.54
CA VAL A 132 15.38 4.11 -28.04
C VAL A 132 15.75 5.53 -28.46
N ILE A 133 17.03 5.91 -28.38
CA ILE A 133 17.51 7.23 -28.82
C ILE A 133 17.33 7.40 -30.33
N ASP A 134 17.66 6.39 -31.11
CA ASP A 134 17.54 6.42 -32.57
C ASP A 134 16.07 6.49 -32.99
N ARG A 135 15.17 5.78 -32.30
CA ARG A 135 13.72 5.93 -32.50
C ARG A 135 13.26 7.35 -32.19
N CYS A 136 13.74 7.96 -31.10
CA CYS A 136 13.38 9.34 -30.75
C CYS A 136 13.87 10.34 -31.81
N ARG A 137 15.07 10.13 -32.37
CA ARG A 137 15.58 10.96 -33.46
C ARG A 137 14.71 10.84 -34.71
N GLN A 138 14.33 9.62 -35.09
CA GLN A 138 13.50 9.36 -36.28
C GLN A 138 12.07 9.91 -36.15
N VAL A 139 11.53 10.03 -34.94
CA VAL A 139 10.24 10.70 -34.70
C VAL A 139 10.31 12.21 -34.97
N GLY A 140 11.51 12.80 -34.97
CA GLY A 140 11.75 14.19 -35.37
C GLY A 140 11.25 15.25 -34.37
N SER A 141 10.77 14.85 -33.20
CA SER A 141 10.19 15.75 -32.20
C SER A 141 11.19 16.24 -31.14
N PHE A 142 12.48 15.94 -31.28
CA PHE A 142 13.52 16.24 -30.29
C PHE A 142 14.70 16.96 -30.94
N THR A 143 15.22 18.00 -30.28
CA THR A 143 16.50 18.61 -30.63
C THR A 143 17.67 17.71 -30.20
N GLU A 144 18.86 17.93 -30.73
CA GLU A 144 20.04 17.15 -30.33
C GLU A 144 20.39 17.35 -28.85
N GLU A 145 20.18 18.54 -28.27
CA GLU A 145 20.34 18.78 -26.84
C GLU A 145 19.35 17.95 -26.01
N SER A 146 18.10 17.87 -26.48
CA SER A 146 17.05 17.07 -25.84
C SER A 146 17.34 15.57 -25.93
N LEU A 147 17.87 15.09 -27.06
CA LEU A 147 18.31 13.70 -27.23
C LEU A 147 19.51 13.39 -26.34
N ALA A 148 20.48 14.29 -26.23
CA ALA A 148 21.63 14.13 -25.34
C ALA A 148 21.20 14.08 -23.86
N PHE A 149 20.24 14.91 -23.46
CA PHE A 149 19.65 14.85 -22.12
C PHE A 149 18.91 13.52 -21.88
N LYS A 150 18.10 13.07 -22.85
CA LYS A 150 17.39 11.79 -22.76
C LYS A 150 18.36 10.60 -22.67
N ARG A 151 19.48 10.63 -23.39
CA ARG A 151 20.54 9.60 -23.28
C ARG A 151 21.09 9.53 -21.86
N LYS A 152 21.42 10.68 -21.26
CA LYS A 152 21.87 10.74 -19.85
C LYS A 152 20.82 10.19 -18.88
N ILE A 153 19.52 10.44 -19.12
CA ILE A 153 18.44 9.85 -18.33
C ILE A 153 18.46 8.33 -18.47
N LEU A 154 18.49 7.80 -19.70
CA LEU A 154 18.49 6.36 -19.93
C LEU A 154 19.68 5.67 -19.24
N GLU A 155 20.88 6.25 -19.34
CA GLU A 155 22.09 5.74 -18.68
C GLU A 155 22.01 5.74 -17.15
N LYS A 156 21.29 6.69 -16.56
CA LYS A 156 21.15 6.83 -15.09
C LYS A 156 19.89 6.20 -14.50
N SER A 157 18.94 5.81 -15.36
CA SER A 157 17.64 5.25 -14.94
C SER A 157 17.68 3.80 -14.46
N GLY A 158 18.81 3.11 -14.64
CA GLY A 158 18.94 1.68 -14.33
C GLY A 158 18.39 0.74 -15.40
N PHE A 159 17.96 1.25 -16.57
CA PHE A 159 17.58 0.41 -17.69
C PHE A 159 18.78 -0.29 -18.31
N GLY A 160 18.69 -1.62 -18.43
CA GLY A 160 19.69 -2.44 -19.11
C GLY A 160 19.53 -2.44 -20.62
N GLN A 161 20.51 -3.01 -21.33
CA GLN A 161 20.48 -3.16 -22.79
C GLN A 161 19.47 -4.18 -23.32
N LYS A 162 18.77 -4.88 -22.41
CA LYS A 162 17.77 -5.92 -22.72
C LYS A 162 16.42 -5.56 -22.09
N THR A 163 16.09 -4.28 -22.10
CA THR A 163 14.81 -3.78 -21.57
C THR A 163 13.74 -3.92 -22.66
N TYR A 164 12.53 -4.33 -22.29
CA TYR A 164 11.43 -4.47 -23.23
C TYR A 164 10.68 -3.16 -23.37
N PHE A 165 10.32 -2.79 -24.59
CA PHE A 165 9.49 -1.63 -24.86
C PHE A 165 8.23 -2.01 -25.65
N PRO A 166 7.13 -1.25 -25.48
CA PRO A 166 5.91 -1.50 -26.21
C PRO A 166 6.12 -1.35 -27.73
N PRO A 167 5.67 -2.32 -28.55
CA PRO A 167 5.82 -2.23 -30.01
C PRO A 167 5.16 -0.97 -30.59
N SER A 168 4.11 -0.48 -29.93
CA SER A 168 3.37 0.73 -30.30
C SER A 168 4.19 2.02 -30.21
N ILE A 169 5.13 2.08 -29.26
CA ILE A 169 6.06 3.20 -29.05
C ILE A 169 7.32 3.03 -29.92
N MET A 170 7.70 1.79 -30.21
CA MET A 170 8.87 1.48 -31.03
C MET A 170 8.60 1.57 -32.54
N LYS A 171 7.36 1.63 -33.03
CA LYS A 171 7.10 1.85 -34.47
C LYS A 171 7.16 3.33 -34.86
N ILE A 172 7.38 3.61 -36.15
CA ILE A 172 7.42 4.96 -36.72
C ILE A 172 6.36 5.07 -37.83
N PRO A 173 5.42 6.02 -37.74
CA PRO A 173 5.17 6.91 -36.59
C PRO A 173 4.66 6.13 -35.37
N GLN A 174 4.93 6.65 -34.17
CA GLN A 174 4.46 6.04 -32.92
C GLN A 174 2.93 6.04 -32.87
N ASN A 175 2.34 4.98 -32.32
CA ASN A 175 0.90 4.91 -32.08
C ASN A 175 0.64 4.86 -30.58
N ARG A 176 0.19 5.98 -30.03
CA ARG A 176 -0.14 6.10 -28.60
C ARG A 176 -1.66 6.03 -28.34
N SER A 177 -2.39 5.34 -29.22
CA SER A 177 -3.83 5.17 -29.05
C SER A 177 -4.15 4.30 -27.83
N TRP A 178 -5.33 4.54 -27.26
CA TRP A 178 -5.83 3.73 -26.15
C TRP A 178 -6.00 2.25 -26.53
N MET A 179 -6.25 1.94 -27.81
CA MET A 179 -6.32 0.55 -28.29
C MET A 179 -4.99 -0.18 -28.13
N GLU A 180 -3.87 0.44 -28.50
CA GLU A 180 -2.54 -0.16 -28.35
C GLU A 180 -2.16 -0.32 -26.89
N ALA A 181 -2.50 0.67 -26.04
CA ALA A 181 -2.29 0.58 -24.59
C ALA A 181 -3.12 -0.57 -23.98
N ARG A 182 -4.38 -0.75 -24.39
CA ARG A 182 -5.23 -1.87 -23.95
C ARG A 182 -4.68 -3.21 -24.41
N LYS A 183 -4.11 -3.28 -25.62
CA LYS A 183 -3.47 -4.49 -26.15
C LYS A 183 -2.26 -4.90 -25.32
N GLU A 184 -1.39 -3.94 -24.98
CA GLU A 184 -0.25 -4.16 -24.10
C GLU A 184 -0.68 -4.60 -22.69
N ALA A 185 -1.63 -3.88 -22.08
CA ALA A 185 -2.13 -4.22 -20.75
C ALA A 185 -2.70 -5.65 -20.70
N LYS A 186 -3.49 -6.05 -21.71
CA LYS A 186 -4.00 -7.42 -21.85
C LYS A 186 -2.88 -8.44 -21.94
N MET A 187 -1.87 -8.19 -22.77
CA MET A 187 -0.73 -9.09 -22.94
C MET A 187 -0.01 -9.32 -21.61
N VAL A 188 0.31 -8.24 -20.88
CA VAL A 188 1.06 -8.31 -19.62
C VAL A 188 0.23 -8.94 -18.51
N MET A 189 -1.02 -8.49 -18.33
CA MET A 189 -1.89 -8.98 -17.25
C MET A 189 -2.26 -10.44 -17.45
N PHE A 190 -2.76 -10.82 -18.64
CA PHE A 190 -3.14 -12.20 -18.89
C PHE A 190 -1.94 -13.13 -18.92
N GLY A 191 -0.81 -12.71 -19.50
CA GLY A 191 0.40 -13.52 -19.46
C GLY A 191 0.87 -13.84 -18.04
N ALA A 192 0.80 -12.87 -17.11
CA ALA A 192 1.14 -13.11 -15.70
C ALA A 192 0.09 -14.00 -14.99
N ILE A 193 -1.19 -13.78 -15.25
CA ILE A 193 -2.28 -14.57 -14.66
C ILE A 193 -2.23 -16.01 -15.14
N ASP A 194 -2.07 -16.24 -16.44
CA ASP A 194 -2.02 -17.57 -17.05
C ASP A 194 -0.85 -18.38 -16.47
N GLU A 195 0.33 -17.76 -16.33
CA GLU A 195 1.50 -18.39 -15.68
C GLU A 195 1.22 -18.72 -14.20
N LEU A 196 0.61 -17.79 -13.45
CA LEU A 196 0.28 -18.00 -12.04
C LEU A 196 -0.72 -19.15 -11.84
N LEU A 197 -1.77 -19.21 -12.67
CA LEU A 197 -2.78 -20.26 -12.62
C LEU A 197 -2.19 -21.61 -13.02
N ALA A 198 -1.36 -21.64 -14.06
CA ALA A 198 -0.64 -22.85 -14.45
C ALA A 198 0.29 -23.36 -13.33
N LYS A 199 0.99 -22.46 -12.63
CA LYS A 199 1.91 -22.81 -11.54
C LYS A 199 1.21 -23.29 -10.27
N THR A 200 0.01 -22.76 -9.99
CA THR A 200 -0.74 -23.06 -8.76
C THR A 200 -1.77 -24.17 -8.94
N GLY A 201 -2.24 -24.41 -10.17
CA GLY A 201 -3.36 -25.32 -10.46
C GLY A 201 -4.71 -24.84 -9.93
N ILE A 202 -4.79 -23.60 -9.43
CA ILE A 202 -6.03 -23.00 -8.91
C ILE A 202 -6.96 -22.71 -10.08
N LYS A 203 -8.23 -23.09 -9.97
CA LYS A 203 -9.23 -22.74 -10.97
C LYS A 203 -9.68 -21.30 -10.76
N THR A 204 -9.95 -20.59 -11.86
CA THR A 204 -10.41 -19.19 -11.81
C THR A 204 -11.68 -19.00 -10.98
N GLN A 205 -12.58 -20.00 -10.96
CA GLN A 205 -13.80 -20.02 -10.14
C GLN A 205 -13.54 -20.06 -8.63
N ASP A 206 -12.37 -20.49 -8.19
CA ASP A 206 -11.99 -20.55 -6.77
C ASP A 206 -11.40 -19.22 -6.27
N ILE A 207 -11.21 -18.25 -7.17
CA ILE A 207 -10.69 -16.92 -6.86
C ILE A 207 -11.86 -16.04 -6.43
N GLY A 208 -11.99 -15.81 -5.12
CA GLY A 208 -13.08 -14.99 -4.57
C GLY A 208 -12.89 -13.49 -4.72
N ILE A 209 -11.64 -13.01 -4.87
CA ILE A 209 -11.32 -11.57 -4.90
C ILE A 209 -10.21 -11.32 -5.94
N LEU A 210 -10.42 -10.33 -6.80
CA LEU A 210 -9.42 -9.73 -7.67
C LEU A 210 -9.28 -8.25 -7.28
N VAL A 211 -8.04 -7.78 -7.11
CA VAL A 211 -7.70 -6.41 -6.72
C VAL A 211 -7.07 -5.68 -7.90
#